data_AF-A0A227JB90-F1
#
_entry.id   AF-A0A227JB90-F1
#
_cell.length_a   1.000
_cell.length_b   1.000
_cell.length_c   1.000
_cell.angle_alpha   90.00
_cell.angle_beta   90.00
_cell.angle_gamma   90.00
#
_symmetry.space_group_name_H-M   'P 1'
#
loop_
_entity.id
_entity.type
_entity.pdbx_description
1 polymer ?
#
loop_
_entity_poly.entity_id
_entity_poly.type
_entity_poly.pdbx_seq_one_letter_code
_entity_poly.pdbx_strand_id
1 'polypeptide(L)'
;MNKWLITSGVMLSLLSANSYAVMGKRYVATPQQSQWEMVVNTPLECQLVHPIPSFGDAVFSSRASKKINLDFELKMRRPMGETRNVSLISMPPPWRPGEHADRITNLKFFKQFDGYVGGQTAWGILSELEKGRYPTFSYQDWQSRDQRIEVALSSVLFQSKYNAFSDCIANLLKYSFEDIAFTILHYERQGDQLTKASKKRLAQIADYVRHNQDIDLVLVATYTDSTDGKS
;
A
#
# COMPACT_ATOMS: atom_id res chain seq x y z
N MET A 1 -70.39 44.56 -30.59
CA MET A 1 -70.40 44.07 -29.18
C MET A 1 -69.97 42.60 -29.21
N ASN A 2 -68.72 42.30 -28.82
CA ASN A 2 -68.31 41.90 -27.46
C ASN A 2 -68.95 40.55 -27.05
N LYS A 3 -68.25 39.43 -26.75
CA LYS A 3 -66.85 39.15 -26.41
C LYS A 3 -66.55 37.66 -26.73
N TRP A 4 -65.38 37.36 -27.30
CA TRP A 4 -64.86 35.99 -27.46
C TRP A 4 -63.91 35.71 -26.28
N LEU A 5 -64.28 34.76 -25.42
CA LEU A 5 -63.45 34.30 -24.30
C LEU A 5 -62.48 33.24 -24.84
N ILE A 6 -61.23 33.64 -25.09
CA ILE A 6 -60.12 32.74 -25.38
C ILE A 6 -59.54 32.29 -24.03
N THR A 7 -59.90 31.08 -23.59
CA THR A 7 -59.19 30.42 -22.49
C THR A 7 -57.93 29.76 -23.05
N SER A 8 -56.80 30.45 -22.88
CA SER A 8 -55.47 29.94 -23.22
C SER A 8 -55.07 28.83 -22.26
N GLY A 9 -55.17 27.58 -22.71
CA GLY A 9 -54.68 26.41 -21.97
C GLY A 9 -53.16 26.31 -22.10
N VAL A 10 -52.44 26.80 -21.09
CA VAL A 10 -51.00 26.57 -20.94
C VAL A 10 -50.79 25.11 -20.53
N MET A 11 -50.50 24.25 -21.52
CA MET A 11 -50.09 22.88 -21.29
C MET A 11 -48.61 22.87 -20.89
N LEU A 12 -48.35 22.93 -19.58
CA LEU A 12 -47.01 22.83 -19.00
C LEU A 12 -46.56 21.35 -19.06
N SER A 13 -45.87 20.98 -20.14
CA SER A 13 -45.27 19.65 -20.30
C SER A 13 -44.14 19.47 -19.28
N LEU A 14 -44.42 18.73 -18.20
CA LEU A 14 -43.44 18.21 -17.24
C LEU A 14 -42.51 17.22 -17.95
N LEU A 15 -41.40 17.71 -18.49
CA LEU A 15 -40.26 16.88 -18.87
C LEU A 15 -39.63 16.33 -17.59
N SER A 16 -40.05 15.12 -17.21
CA SER A 16 -39.38 14.29 -16.23
C SER A 16 -38.01 13.90 -16.80
N ALA A 17 -36.99 14.68 -16.45
CA ALA A 17 -35.60 14.30 -16.67
C ALA A 17 -35.31 13.07 -15.79
N ASN A 18 -35.47 11.88 -16.35
CA ASN A 18 -34.96 10.65 -15.77
C ASN A 18 -33.45 10.82 -15.62
N SER A 19 -33.02 11.08 -14.38
CA SER A 19 -31.62 11.07 -14.01
C SER A 19 -31.19 9.61 -14.05
N TYR A 20 -30.63 9.18 -15.17
CA TYR A 20 -29.92 7.91 -15.24
C TYR A 20 -28.73 8.04 -14.30
N ALA A 21 -28.85 7.50 -13.08
CA ALA A 21 -27.71 7.26 -12.23
C ALA A 21 -26.77 6.35 -13.02
N VAL A 22 -25.62 6.88 -13.44
CA VAL A 22 -24.54 6.08 -14.01
C VAL A 22 -24.16 5.05 -12.95
N MET A 23 -24.57 3.80 -13.19
CA MET A 23 -24.30 2.68 -12.29
C MET A 23 -22.82 2.29 -12.43
N GLY A 24 -21.95 3.06 -11.78
CA GLY A 24 -20.56 2.69 -11.59
C GLY A 24 -20.44 1.46 -10.69
N LYS A 25 -19.57 0.53 -11.04
CA LYS A 25 -19.30 -0.64 -10.17
C LYS A 25 -18.40 -0.19 -9.03
N ARG A 26 -18.91 -0.26 -7.79
CA ARG A 26 -18.14 0.08 -6.59
C ARG A 26 -17.84 -1.17 -5.77
N TYR A 27 -16.56 -1.47 -5.61
CA TYR A 27 -16.03 -2.50 -4.74
C TYR A 27 -15.62 -1.86 -3.42
N VAL A 28 -16.28 -2.23 -2.34
CA VAL A 28 -15.97 -1.77 -0.99
C VAL A 28 -16.39 -2.85 0.01
N ALA A 29 -15.56 -3.07 1.03
CA ALA A 29 -15.95 -3.96 2.12
C ALA A 29 -17.09 -3.34 2.92
N THR A 30 -18.18 -4.08 3.14
CA THR A 30 -19.20 -3.64 4.09
C THR A 30 -18.60 -3.60 5.51
N PRO A 31 -19.15 -2.80 6.45
CA PRO A 31 -18.60 -2.72 7.80
C PRO A 31 -18.47 -4.08 8.50
N GLN A 32 -19.32 -5.04 8.17
CA GLN A 32 -19.31 -6.41 8.72
C GLN A 32 -18.25 -7.31 8.06
N GLN A 33 -17.89 -7.04 6.80
CA GLN A 33 -16.88 -7.80 6.05
C GLN A 33 -15.49 -7.18 6.12
N SER A 34 -15.38 -5.93 6.58
CA SER A 34 -14.13 -5.22 6.69
C SER A 34 -13.25 -5.85 7.75
N GLN A 35 -12.20 -6.53 7.31
CA GLN A 35 -11.17 -7.08 8.17
C GLN A 35 -9.81 -6.50 7.79
N TRP A 36 -8.98 -6.31 8.80
CA TRP A 36 -7.59 -5.90 8.67
C TRP A 36 -6.74 -6.90 9.41
N GLU A 37 -5.68 -7.39 8.77
CA GLU A 37 -4.86 -8.46 9.30
C GLU A 37 -3.39 -8.18 9.10
N MET A 38 -2.60 -8.41 10.16
CA MET A 38 -1.15 -8.44 10.09
C MET A 38 -0.74 -9.82 9.63
N VAL A 39 -0.41 -9.96 8.34
CA VAL A 39 -0.01 -11.23 7.74
C VAL A 39 1.45 -11.54 8.07
N VAL A 40 2.31 -10.51 8.07
CA VAL A 40 3.71 -10.63 8.44
C VAL A 40 4.01 -9.61 9.53
N ASN A 41 4.59 -10.07 10.63
CA ASN A 41 4.99 -9.24 11.77
C ASN A 41 6.36 -9.69 12.26
N THR A 42 7.40 -9.35 11.50
CA THR A 42 8.77 -9.75 11.78
C THR A 42 9.69 -8.53 11.78
N PRO A 43 10.88 -8.60 12.40
CA PRO A 43 11.88 -7.54 12.30
C PRO A 43 12.41 -7.29 10.88
N LEU A 44 12.06 -8.17 9.92
CA LEU A 44 12.48 -8.09 8.51
C LEU A 44 11.41 -7.45 7.63
N GLU A 45 10.15 -7.78 7.89
CA GLU A 45 9.02 -7.32 7.10
C GLU A 45 7.75 -7.20 7.96
N CYS A 46 7.01 -6.14 7.69
CA CYS A 46 5.70 -5.86 8.22
C CYS A 46 4.70 -5.81 7.07
N GLN A 47 3.65 -6.62 7.14
CA GLN A 47 2.63 -6.67 6.10
C GLN A 47 1.22 -6.60 6.70
N LEU A 48 0.49 -5.55 6.34
CA LEU A 48 -0.90 -5.32 6.72
C LEU A 48 -1.79 -5.51 5.49
N VAL A 49 -2.80 -6.36 5.60
CA VAL A 49 -3.67 -6.75 4.49
C VAL A 49 -5.13 -6.44 4.79
N HIS A 50 -5.83 -5.93 3.78
CA HIS A 50 -7.26 -5.71 3.76
C HIS A 50 -7.89 -6.35 2.52
N PRO A 51 -8.65 -7.45 2.67
CA PRO A 51 -9.36 -8.04 1.54
C PRO A 51 -10.55 -7.16 1.13
N ILE A 52 -10.66 -6.91 -0.16
CA ILE A 52 -11.73 -6.16 -0.80
C ILE A 52 -12.66 -7.16 -1.50
N PRO A 53 -13.92 -7.30 -1.05
CA PRO A 53 -14.87 -8.25 -1.63
C PRO A 53 -14.98 -8.10 -3.14
N SER A 54 -14.94 -9.25 -3.84
CA SER A 54 -15.10 -9.36 -5.30
C SER A 54 -14.06 -8.60 -6.15
N PHE A 55 -12.98 -8.08 -5.54
CA PHE A 55 -11.95 -7.35 -6.26
C PHE A 55 -10.55 -7.94 -6.07
N GLY A 56 -10.11 -8.11 -4.81
CA GLY A 56 -8.74 -8.46 -4.51
C GLY A 56 -8.34 -8.04 -3.10
N ASP A 57 -7.05 -7.83 -2.86
CA ASP A 57 -6.53 -7.51 -1.54
C ASP A 57 -5.65 -6.26 -1.61
N ALA A 58 -5.85 -5.35 -0.65
CA ALA A 58 -5.02 -4.18 -0.45
C ALA A 58 -3.92 -4.52 0.56
N VAL A 59 -2.67 -4.40 0.15
CA VAL A 59 -1.50 -4.80 0.94
C VAL A 59 -0.63 -3.58 1.20
N PHE A 60 -0.35 -3.32 2.47
CA PHE A 60 0.72 -2.42 2.88
C PHE A 60 1.90 -3.25 3.34
N SER A 61 3.07 -3.04 2.75
CA SER A 61 4.30 -3.72 3.10
C SER A 61 5.39 -2.72 3.43
N SER A 62 6.15 -3.01 4.49
CA SER A 62 7.36 -2.29 4.86
C SER A 62 8.45 -3.30 5.19
N ARG A 63 9.64 -3.11 4.63
CA ARG A 63 10.78 -4.04 4.77
C ARG A 63 11.95 -3.37 5.47
N ALA A 64 12.75 -4.17 6.17
CA ALA A 64 13.98 -3.75 6.81
C ALA A 64 14.91 -3.06 5.81
N SER A 65 15.28 -1.83 6.12
CA SER A 65 16.11 -0.98 5.26
C SER A 65 16.71 0.15 6.07
N LYS A 66 17.75 0.78 5.52
CA LYS A 66 18.36 1.99 6.09
C LYS A 66 17.36 3.15 6.19
N LYS A 67 16.38 3.21 5.27
CA LYS A 67 15.34 4.23 5.22
C LYS A 67 13.98 3.57 5.35
N ILE A 68 13.06 4.25 6.03
CA ILE A 68 11.67 3.81 6.12
C ILE A 68 11.09 3.77 4.70
N ASN A 69 10.76 2.57 4.24
CA ASN A 69 10.02 2.34 3.01
C ASN A 69 8.61 1.90 3.39
N LEU A 70 7.62 2.41 2.68
CA LEU A 70 6.26 1.96 2.78
C LEU A 70 5.73 1.85 1.36
N ASP A 71 5.31 0.64 1.03
CA ASP A 71 4.72 0.30 -0.23
C ASP A 71 3.28 -0.11 0.00
N PHE A 72 2.41 0.37 -0.85
CA PHE A 72 1.04 -0.10 -0.98
C PHE A 72 0.91 -0.82 -2.31
N GLU A 73 0.25 -1.97 -2.31
CA GLU A 73 -0.04 -2.75 -3.50
C GLU A 73 -1.51 -3.17 -3.49
N LEU A 74 -2.21 -2.89 -4.59
CA LEU A 74 -3.57 -3.35 -4.79
C LEU A 74 -3.55 -4.63 -5.63
N LYS A 75 -3.54 -5.78 -4.96
CA LYS A 75 -3.50 -7.09 -5.60
C LYS A 75 -4.88 -7.44 -6.15
N MET A 76 -5.05 -7.24 -7.44
CA MET A 76 -6.29 -7.55 -8.15
C MET A 76 -6.41 -9.06 -8.40
N ARG A 77 -7.55 -9.68 -8.08
CA ARG A 77 -7.81 -11.09 -8.44
C ARG A 77 -8.02 -11.29 -9.94
N ARG A 78 -8.44 -10.23 -10.64
CA ARG A 78 -8.58 -10.20 -12.08
C ARG A 78 -7.67 -9.10 -12.62
N PRO A 79 -6.61 -9.44 -13.36
CA PRO A 79 -5.71 -8.42 -13.90
C PRO A 79 -6.44 -7.56 -14.93
N MET A 80 -6.03 -6.30 -15.03
CA MET A 80 -6.55 -5.38 -16.03
C MET A 80 -5.86 -5.60 -17.38
N GLY A 81 -6.60 -5.55 -18.49
CA GLY A 81 -6.03 -5.70 -19.84
C GLY A 81 -5.29 -4.46 -20.36
N GLU A 82 -5.43 -3.30 -19.71
CA GLU A 82 -4.90 -2.02 -20.20
C GLU A 82 -4.39 -1.07 -19.11
N THR A 83 -3.32 -0.31 -19.42
CA THR A 83 -2.80 0.81 -18.60
C THR A 83 -3.86 1.90 -18.58
N ARG A 84 -4.27 2.35 -17.40
CA ARG A 84 -5.27 3.41 -17.24
C ARG A 84 -4.83 4.40 -16.17
N ASN A 85 -5.24 5.65 -16.37
CA ASN A 85 -5.09 6.66 -15.32
C ASN A 85 -6.11 6.35 -14.22
N VAL A 86 -5.64 6.34 -12.98
CA VAL A 86 -6.45 6.02 -11.81
C VAL A 86 -6.40 7.19 -10.86
N SER A 87 -7.54 7.77 -10.55
CA SER A 87 -7.63 8.82 -9.55
C SER A 87 -7.75 8.22 -8.18
N LEU A 88 -6.90 8.64 -7.24
CA LEU A 88 -7.00 8.31 -5.84
C LEU A 88 -7.68 9.47 -5.09
N ILE A 89 -8.85 9.19 -4.54
CA ILE A 89 -9.69 10.17 -3.85
C ILE A 89 -10.01 9.68 -2.44
N SER A 90 -10.02 10.58 -1.47
CA SER A 90 -10.43 10.32 -0.10
C SER A 90 -11.93 10.62 0.03
N MET A 91 -12.76 9.58 0.07
CA MET A 91 -14.19 9.74 0.28
C MET A 91 -14.55 9.66 1.77
N PRO A 92 -15.53 10.42 2.27
CA PRO A 92 -16.08 10.18 3.59
C PRO A 92 -16.82 8.83 3.64
N PRO A 93 -16.93 8.21 4.83
CA PRO A 93 -17.73 7.01 4.99
C PRO A 93 -19.23 7.30 4.80
N PRO A 94 -20.04 6.30 4.40
CA PRO A 94 -21.44 6.51 4.04
C PRO A 94 -22.33 7.03 5.19
N TRP A 95 -21.91 6.86 6.45
CA TRP A 95 -22.64 7.33 7.64
C TRP A 95 -22.20 8.73 8.13
N ARG A 96 -21.27 9.40 7.45
CA ARG A 96 -20.91 10.81 7.73
C ARG A 96 -21.27 11.69 6.52
N PRO A 97 -22.56 11.99 6.31
CA PRO A 97 -22.97 12.90 5.24
C PRO A 97 -22.47 14.32 5.52
N GLY A 98 -22.14 15.07 4.45
CA GLY A 98 -21.81 16.50 4.52
C GLY A 98 -20.33 16.85 4.33
N GLU A 99 -19.43 15.87 4.37
CA GLU A 99 -18.02 16.08 3.99
C GLU A 99 -17.82 15.89 2.48
N HIS A 100 -16.97 16.71 1.87
CA HIS A 100 -16.65 16.59 0.44
C HIS A 100 -15.55 15.54 0.22
N ALA A 101 -15.58 14.88 -0.94
CA ALA A 101 -14.49 14.00 -1.33
C ALA A 101 -13.23 14.84 -1.65
N ASP A 102 -12.14 14.58 -0.94
CA ASP A 102 -10.88 15.29 -1.13
C ASP A 102 -9.98 14.49 -2.05
N ARG A 103 -9.38 15.14 -3.06
CA ARG A 103 -8.48 14.44 -3.97
C ARG A 103 -7.10 14.32 -3.34
N ILE A 104 -6.63 13.09 -3.13
CA ILE A 104 -5.29 12.84 -2.60
C ILE A 104 -4.26 13.06 -3.71
N THR A 105 -4.36 12.32 -4.80
CA THR A 105 -3.38 12.34 -5.91
C THR A 105 -3.95 11.61 -7.13
N ASN A 106 -3.47 11.94 -8.33
CA ASN A 106 -3.70 11.12 -9.51
C ASN A 106 -2.56 10.12 -9.66
N LEU A 107 -2.92 8.85 -9.82
CA LEU A 107 -2.01 7.75 -10.05
C LEU A 107 -2.19 7.23 -11.48
N LYS A 108 -1.22 6.44 -11.94
CA LYS A 108 -1.30 5.74 -13.23
C LYS A 108 -1.09 4.27 -12.97
N PHE A 109 -2.09 3.44 -13.28
CA PHE A 109 -1.94 1.99 -13.22
C PHE A 109 -1.44 1.52 -14.57
N PHE A 110 -0.41 0.67 -14.57
CA PHE A 110 0.20 0.15 -15.79
C PHE A 110 -0.28 -1.29 -16.05
N LYS A 111 -0.32 -1.72 -17.32
CA LYS A 111 -0.71 -3.09 -17.72
C LYS A 111 0.03 -4.21 -16.98
N GLN A 112 1.27 -3.91 -16.56
CA GLN A 112 2.20 -4.87 -15.96
C GLN A 112 2.44 -4.58 -14.48
N PHE A 113 1.93 -3.46 -13.97
CA PHE A 113 2.20 -3.01 -12.61
C PHE A 113 0.92 -2.49 -12.00
N ASP A 114 0.35 -3.36 -11.19
CA ASP A 114 -1.03 -3.33 -10.74
C ASP A 114 -1.07 -2.61 -9.39
N GLY A 115 -1.50 -1.34 -9.41
CA GLY A 115 -1.89 -0.63 -8.20
C GLY A 115 -0.82 -0.46 -7.11
N TYR A 116 0.47 -0.56 -7.47
CA TYR A 116 1.54 -0.23 -6.56
C TYR A 116 1.68 1.29 -6.39
N VAL A 117 1.84 1.70 -5.15
CA VAL A 117 2.00 3.08 -4.72
C VAL A 117 3.08 3.09 -3.64
N GLY A 118 4.23 3.69 -3.95
CA GLY A 118 5.34 3.80 -3.00
C GLY A 118 5.39 5.16 -2.30
N GLY A 119 6.06 5.20 -1.15
CA GLY A 119 6.53 6.43 -0.52
C GLY A 119 5.42 7.29 0.07
N GLN A 120 5.48 8.61 -0.16
CA GLN A 120 4.58 9.59 0.48
C GLN A 120 3.10 9.32 0.17
N THR A 121 2.79 8.82 -1.02
CA THR A 121 1.39 8.53 -1.37
C THR A 121 0.84 7.35 -0.58
N ALA A 122 1.65 6.32 -0.31
CA ALA A 122 1.25 5.19 0.55
C ALA A 122 0.96 5.66 1.99
N TRP A 123 1.83 6.54 2.52
CA TRP A 123 1.61 7.20 3.80
C TRP A 123 0.34 8.05 3.82
N GLY A 124 0.05 8.74 2.71
CA GLY A 124 -1.20 9.47 2.52
C GLY A 124 -2.43 8.57 2.63
N ILE A 125 -2.42 7.39 2.00
CA ILE A 125 -3.52 6.42 2.10
C ILE A 125 -3.73 5.97 3.56
N LEU A 126 -2.65 5.62 4.28
CA LEU A 126 -2.74 5.24 5.69
C LEU A 126 -3.29 6.37 6.56
N SER A 127 -2.82 7.61 6.35
CA SER A 127 -3.29 8.78 7.11
C SER A 127 -4.78 9.05 6.89
N GLU A 128 -5.28 8.86 5.68
CA GLU A 128 -6.70 9.02 5.39
C GLU A 128 -7.56 7.90 6.02
N LEU A 129 -7.05 6.66 6.05
CA LEU A 129 -7.70 5.56 6.77
C LEU A 129 -7.74 5.82 8.28
N GLU A 130 -6.67 6.35 8.86
CA GLU A 130 -6.58 6.73 10.27
C GLU A 130 -7.59 7.84 10.64
N LYS A 131 -7.82 8.80 9.74
CA LYS A 131 -8.88 9.82 9.90
C LYS A 131 -10.30 9.23 9.77
N GLY A 132 -10.42 7.95 9.43
CA GLY A 132 -11.69 7.25 9.22
C GLY A 132 -12.27 7.44 7.82
N ARG A 133 -11.51 8.02 6.87
CA ARG A 133 -11.92 8.21 5.48
C ARG A 133 -11.63 6.96 4.66
N TYR A 134 -12.23 6.89 3.48
CA TYR A 134 -12.19 5.75 2.57
C TYR A 134 -11.41 6.13 1.31
N PRO A 135 -10.09 5.87 1.27
CA PRO A 135 -9.33 6.02 0.05
C PRO A 135 -9.94 5.14 -1.05
N THR A 136 -10.27 5.77 -2.16
CA THR A 136 -10.97 5.15 -3.27
C THR A 136 -10.19 5.35 -4.55
N PHE A 137 -9.85 4.25 -5.20
CA PHE A 137 -9.26 4.21 -6.53
C PHE A 137 -10.37 4.22 -7.56
N SER A 138 -10.31 5.17 -8.48
CA SER A 138 -11.39 5.43 -9.41
C SER A 138 -10.86 5.48 -10.83
N TYR A 139 -11.34 4.58 -11.68
CA TYR A 139 -10.85 4.41 -13.06
C TYR A 139 -11.96 3.94 -14.00
N GLN A 140 -11.74 4.08 -15.31
CA GLN A 140 -12.69 3.61 -16.33
C GLN A 140 -12.47 2.13 -16.66
N ASP A 141 -13.55 1.37 -16.81
CA ASP A 141 -13.50 -0.03 -17.24
C ASP A 141 -12.91 -0.16 -18.66
N TRP A 142 -12.20 -1.26 -18.90
CA TRP A 142 -11.65 -1.57 -20.22
C TRP A 142 -12.68 -2.25 -21.13
N GLN A 143 -13.64 -2.99 -20.55
CA GLN A 143 -14.68 -3.69 -21.33
C GLN A 143 -15.83 -2.77 -21.75
N SER A 144 -16.09 -1.71 -20.99
CA SER A 144 -17.21 -0.79 -21.22
C SER A 144 -16.73 0.65 -21.08
N ARG A 145 -16.91 1.44 -22.14
CA ARG A 145 -16.46 2.85 -22.17
C ARG A 145 -17.22 3.75 -21.21
N ASP A 146 -18.42 3.35 -20.80
CA ASP A 146 -19.33 4.18 -20.00
C ASP A 146 -19.36 3.76 -18.52
N GLN A 147 -18.63 2.70 -18.13
CA GLN A 147 -18.60 2.23 -16.74
C GLN A 147 -17.34 2.72 -16.01
N ARG A 148 -17.58 3.41 -14.90
CA ARG A 148 -16.53 3.77 -13.93
C ARG A 148 -16.48 2.72 -12.84
N ILE A 149 -15.28 2.23 -12.55
CA ILE A 149 -15.01 1.31 -11.46
C ILE A 149 -14.39 2.09 -10.31
N GLU A 150 -14.92 1.87 -9.12
CA GLU A 150 -14.43 2.44 -7.87
C GLU A 150 -14.06 1.34 -6.90
N VAL A 151 -12.87 1.41 -6.34
CA VAL A 151 -12.35 0.43 -5.38
C VAL A 151 -11.99 1.20 -4.12
N ALA A 152 -12.80 1.06 -3.08
CA ALA A 152 -12.63 1.79 -1.83
C ALA A 152 -12.10 0.88 -0.73
N LEU A 153 -11.14 1.40 0.03
CA LEU A 153 -10.61 0.77 1.23
C LEU A 153 -11.45 1.20 2.43
N SER A 154 -11.96 0.25 3.20
CA SER A 154 -12.75 0.55 4.40
C SER A 154 -11.85 0.83 5.59
N SER A 155 -12.10 1.93 6.31
CA SER A 155 -11.41 2.26 7.57
C SER A 155 -11.94 1.48 8.78
N VAL A 156 -12.96 0.62 8.60
CA VAL A 156 -13.56 -0.14 9.71
C VAL A 156 -12.57 -1.17 10.25
N LEU A 157 -12.35 -1.16 11.57
CA LEU A 157 -11.38 -1.99 12.30
C LEU A 157 -9.90 -1.76 11.92
N PHE A 158 -9.61 -0.72 11.15
CA PHE A 158 -8.24 -0.38 10.74
C PHE A 158 -7.35 0.01 11.93
N GLN A 159 -7.84 0.90 12.83
CA GLN A 159 -7.01 1.52 13.86
C GLN A 159 -6.26 0.53 14.76
N SER A 160 -6.94 -0.53 15.21
CA SER A 160 -6.32 -1.53 16.10
C SER A 160 -5.16 -2.25 15.42
N LYS A 161 -5.30 -2.55 14.13
CA LYS A 161 -4.29 -3.26 13.33
C LYS A 161 -3.20 -2.32 12.85
N TYR A 162 -3.54 -1.07 12.59
CA TYR A 162 -2.59 -0.01 12.29
C TYR A 162 -1.63 0.25 13.45
N ASN A 163 -2.09 0.24 14.70
CA ASN A 163 -1.20 0.37 15.85
C ASN A 163 -0.15 -0.77 15.88
N ALA A 164 -0.59 -2.02 15.70
CA ALA A 164 0.31 -3.17 15.60
C ALA A 164 1.27 -3.07 14.40
N PHE A 165 0.82 -2.53 13.27
CA PHE A 165 1.65 -2.27 12.10
C PHE A 165 2.70 -1.18 12.37
N SER A 166 2.33 -0.11 13.07
CA SER A 166 3.23 0.97 13.49
C SER A 166 4.31 0.45 14.45
N ASP A 167 3.92 -0.38 15.42
CA ASP A 167 4.85 -1.05 16.33
C ASP A 167 5.80 -1.99 15.57
N CYS A 168 5.30 -2.71 14.57
CA CYS A 168 6.14 -3.54 13.70
C CYS A 168 7.18 -2.68 12.96
N ILE A 169 6.76 -1.58 12.32
CA ILE A 169 7.66 -0.67 11.60
C ILE A 169 8.73 -0.10 12.52
N ALA A 170 8.37 0.25 13.76
CA ALA A 170 9.31 0.77 14.75
C ALA A 170 10.38 -0.26 15.15
N ASN A 171 10.04 -1.56 15.09
CA ASN A 171 10.91 -2.68 15.43
C ASN A 171 11.65 -3.28 14.21
N LEU A 172 11.46 -2.74 13.00
CA LEU A 172 12.20 -3.19 11.82
C LEU A 172 13.71 -2.96 11.97
N LEU A 173 14.50 -3.90 11.46
CA LEU A 173 15.94 -3.75 11.37
C LEU A 173 16.29 -2.56 10.45
N LYS A 174 17.22 -1.73 10.91
CA LYS A 174 17.65 -0.49 10.21
C LYS A 174 18.68 -0.74 9.11
N TYR A 175 18.68 -1.93 8.53
CA TYR A 175 19.58 -2.38 7.46
C TYR A 175 18.90 -3.45 6.64
N SER A 176 19.22 -3.51 5.34
CA SER A 176 18.64 -4.49 4.42
C SER A 176 19.58 -5.68 4.18
N PHE A 177 19.13 -6.66 3.40
CA PHE A 177 19.95 -7.80 2.99
C PHE A 177 21.19 -7.37 2.21
N GLU A 178 21.05 -6.38 1.32
CA GLU A 178 22.15 -5.87 0.50
C GLU A 178 23.29 -5.29 1.34
N ASP A 179 22.98 -4.79 2.54
CA ASP A 179 23.97 -4.23 3.45
C ASP A 179 24.80 -5.30 4.17
N ILE A 180 24.29 -6.53 4.25
CA ILE A 180 24.93 -7.64 4.98
C ILE A 180 25.49 -8.73 4.08
N ALA A 181 25.00 -8.85 2.84
CA ALA A 181 25.35 -9.93 1.92
C ALA A 181 26.85 -10.08 1.65
N PHE A 182 27.59 -8.96 1.58
CA PHE A 182 29.04 -8.95 1.40
C PHE A 182 29.70 -8.05 2.45
N THR A 183 30.10 -8.65 3.58
CA THR A 183 30.76 -7.93 4.68
C THR A 183 32.20 -8.39 4.85
N ILE A 184 33.14 -7.44 4.76
CA ILE A 184 34.56 -7.70 5.07
C ILE A 184 34.78 -7.52 6.58
N LEU A 185 35.31 -8.55 7.22
CA LEU A 185 35.65 -8.55 8.64
C LEU A 185 37.17 -8.43 8.80
N HIS A 186 37.62 -7.55 9.68
CA HIS A 186 39.03 -7.31 9.95
C HIS A 186 39.41 -7.84 11.34
N TYR A 187 40.60 -8.40 11.42
CA TYR A 187 41.25 -8.77 12.68
C TYR A 187 42.03 -7.59 13.25
N GLU A 188 42.24 -7.59 14.56
CA GLU A 188 43.16 -6.66 15.22
C GLU A 188 44.61 -6.93 14.78
N ARG A 189 45.48 -5.90 14.81
CA ARG A 189 46.89 -6.06 14.42
C ARG A 189 47.54 -7.16 15.25
N GLN A 190 48.14 -8.15 14.57
CA GLN A 190 48.85 -9.27 15.19
C GLN A 190 48.00 -10.13 16.14
N GLY A 191 46.67 -10.18 15.94
CA GLY A 191 45.76 -10.95 16.77
C GLY A 191 44.84 -11.88 15.99
N ASP A 192 44.28 -12.87 16.69
CA ASP A 192 43.20 -13.75 16.22
C ASP A 192 41.80 -13.15 16.46
N GLN A 193 41.74 -12.00 17.13
CA GLN A 193 40.50 -11.33 17.50
C GLN A 193 39.99 -10.42 16.39
N LEU A 194 38.69 -10.52 16.10
CA LEU A 194 38.00 -9.55 15.25
C LEU A 194 37.94 -8.18 15.94
N THR A 195 38.10 -7.12 15.14
CA THR A 195 37.90 -5.74 15.61
C THR A 195 36.51 -5.56 16.21
N LYS A 196 36.36 -4.62 17.16
CA LYS A 196 35.04 -4.26 17.73
C LYS A 196 34.00 -3.91 16.67
N ALA A 197 34.43 -3.26 15.58
CA ALA A 197 33.56 -2.95 14.45
C ALA A 197 33.05 -4.23 13.78
N SER A 198 33.95 -5.16 13.43
CA SER A 198 33.61 -6.45 12.81
C SER A 198 32.76 -7.34 13.70
N LYS A 199 33.03 -7.41 15.02
CA LYS A 199 32.17 -8.11 15.99
C LYS A 199 30.73 -7.59 15.97
N LYS A 200 30.54 -6.26 15.90
CA LYS A 200 29.20 -5.65 15.77
C LYS A 200 28.50 -6.03 14.47
N ARG A 201 29.22 -6.09 13.33
CA ARG A 201 28.63 -6.46 12.03
C ARG A 201 28.24 -7.93 12.02
N LEU A 202 29.09 -8.80 12.57
CA LEU A 202 28.78 -10.21 12.74
C LEU A 202 27.51 -10.42 13.58
N ALA A 203 27.33 -9.64 14.66
CA ALA A 203 26.10 -9.67 15.44
C ALA A 203 24.87 -9.23 14.64
N GLN A 204 24.98 -8.22 13.77
CA GLN A 204 23.90 -7.78 12.90
C GLN A 204 23.50 -8.84 11.87
N ILE A 205 24.49 -9.51 11.28
CA ILE A 205 24.28 -10.63 10.35
C ILE A 205 23.57 -11.78 11.08
N ALA A 206 24.07 -12.16 12.26
CA ALA A 206 23.46 -13.23 13.06
C ALA A 206 22.01 -12.91 13.45
N ASP A 207 21.71 -11.65 13.74
CA ASP A 207 20.35 -11.21 14.05
C ASP A 207 19.41 -11.29 12.84
N TYR A 208 19.88 -10.87 11.67
CA TYR A 208 19.12 -10.98 10.43
C TYR A 208 18.84 -12.44 10.06
N VAL A 209 19.88 -13.29 10.07
CA VAL A 209 19.77 -14.72 9.74
C VAL A 209 18.85 -15.45 10.72
N ARG A 210 18.79 -15.03 11.99
CA ARG A 210 17.86 -15.62 12.98
C ARG A 210 16.40 -15.43 12.59
N HIS A 211 16.07 -14.33 11.92
CA HIS A 211 14.70 -13.98 11.54
C HIS A 211 14.34 -14.38 10.11
N ASN A 212 15.32 -14.74 9.28
CA ASN A 212 15.10 -15.18 7.90
C ASN A 212 15.30 -16.69 7.79
N GLN A 213 14.21 -17.44 7.56
CA GLN A 213 14.26 -18.90 7.41
C GLN A 213 14.67 -19.36 6.01
N ASP A 214 14.72 -18.45 5.02
CA ASP A 214 15.07 -18.78 3.64
C ASP A 214 16.59 -18.74 3.37
N ILE A 215 17.41 -18.43 4.39
CA ILE A 215 18.87 -18.43 4.29
C ILE A 215 19.42 -19.78 4.73
N ASP A 216 19.80 -20.61 3.75
CA ASP A 216 20.31 -21.97 4.00
C ASP A 216 21.82 -22.03 4.23
N LEU A 217 22.59 -21.16 3.57
CA LEU A 217 24.05 -21.27 3.50
C LEU A 217 24.74 -19.92 3.74
N VAL A 218 25.69 -19.91 4.67
CA VAL A 218 26.60 -18.80 4.91
C VAL A 218 28.01 -19.25 4.54
N LEU A 219 28.54 -18.71 3.44
CA LEU A 219 29.92 -18.98 3.00
C LEU A 219 30.89 -18.01 3.65
N VAL A 220 31.90 -18.55 4.32
CA VAL A 220 32.97 -17.76 4.96
C VAL A 220 34.29 -18.08 4.28
N ALA A 221 34.87 -17.09 3.60
CA ALA A 221 36.19 -17.17 3.00
C ALA A 221 37.15 -16.27 3.80
N THR A 222 38.26 -16.85 4.27
CA THR A 222 39.31 -16.10 4.97
C THR A 222 40.48 -15.86 4.01
N TYR A 223 40.94 -14.62 3.96
CA TYR A 223 42.14 -14.21 3.23
C TYR A 223 43.15 -13.63 4.21
N THR A 224 44.42 -13.99 4.05
CA THR A 224 45.54 -13.42 4.80
C THR A 224 46.38 -12.58 3.85
N ASP A 225 46.77 -11.37 4.26
CA ASP A 225 47.74 -10.59 3.49
C ASP A 225 49.08 -11.35 3.46
N SER A 226 49.74 -11.37 2.31
CA SER A 226 51.04 -12.03 2.12
C SER A 226 52.15 -11.15 2.66
N THR A 227 52.11 -10.81 3.95
CA THR A 227 53.27 -10.25 4.64
C THR A 227 54.05 -11.38 5.29
N ASP A 228 54.71 -12.18 4.44
CA ASP A 228 55.85 -13.00 4.84
C ASP A 228 57.02 -12.68 3.90
N GLY A 229 58.19 -12.39 4.49
CA GLY A 229 59.45 -12.23 3.76
C GLY A 229 60.09 -10.85 3.79
N LYS A 230 60.58 -10.41 4.96
CA LYS A 230 61.98 -9.96 5.20
C LYS A 230 62.12 -9.36 6.60
N SER A 231 62.59 -10.19 7.55
CA SER A 231 63.58 -9.77 8.54
C SER A 231 64.86 -10.53 8.26
#